data_AF-A0AAW2AU23-F1
#
_entry.id   AF-A0AAW2AU23-F1
#
_cell.length_a   1.000
_cell.length_b   1.000
_cell.length_c   1.000
_cell.angle_alpha   90.00
_cell.angle_beta   90.00
_cell.angle_gamma   90.00
#
_symmetry.space_group_name_H-M   'P 1'
#
loop_
_entity.id
_entity.type
_entity.pdbx_description
1 polymer ?
#
loop_
_entity_poly.entity_id
_entity_poly.type
_entity_poly.pdbx_seq_one_letter_code
_entity_poly.pdbx_strand_id
1 'polypeptide(L)'
;MMNMGLYQKFPAEEAMLTDFKGYLINTLQVTNYQQVIDNVSRTLRYIQPSGDKVTLDFLLKSTETKDFLTQLRHADMGPATILNYIKNMIRFVQYLKTHLNLVAADPDFYRKCQAYIDHLTFLRKPVSKSNSKVTCKIRYDWFIEGEKSLRECQAVLRKAKKDMLSVYGRMLEGDHVASEEKTIFRYYCEAILILGHFLRPGAVEGLTISEWDERKNSGGKVCVAVSEHKTAMLDAYYTWIRPECIRSGVEHGNRLFVSTLGTKIRSATNDLCRLHFHLIFLPHCSYKLPNIKSQQVRRTVETDAAANLTEEQKASVAHYMAHSTAVANTTE
;
A
#
# COMPACT_ATOMS: atom_id res chain seq x y z
N MET A 1 7.36 8.91 18.54
CA MET A 1 7.40 7.43 18.47
C MET A 1 8.70 6.85 19.02
N MET A 2 9.88 7.08 18.38
CA MET A 2 11.15 6.47 18.83
C MET A 2 11.59 6.97 20.21
N ASN A 3 11.56 8.28 20.43
CA ASN A 3 11.90 8.91 21.72
C ASN A 3 10.88 8.65 22.84
N MET A 4 9.72 8.06 22.52
CA MET A 4 8.64 7.76 23.47
C MET A 4 8.55 6.25 23.79
N GLY A 5 9.52 5.45 23.34
CA GLY A 5 9.52 3.99 23.51
C GLY A 5 8.48 3.23 22.68
N LEU A 6 7.62 3.92 21.91
CA LEU A 6 6.47 3.33 21.20
C LEU A 6 6.86 2.40 20.03
N TYR A 7 8.13 2.38 19.62
CA TYR A 7 8.65 1.44 18.61
C TYR A 7 9.29 0.19 19.20
N GLN A 8 9.52 0.14 20.51
CA GLN A 8 10.11 -1.02 21.16
C GLN A 8 9.19 -2.23 21.01
N LYS A 9 9.80 -3.41 20.85
CA LYS A 9 9.12 -4.67 20.62
C LYS A 9 9.66 -5.73 21.56
N PHE A 10 8.91 -6.82 21.71
CA PHE A 10 9.47 -8.06 22.21
C PHE A 10 10.48 -8.62 21.18
N PRO A 11 11.42 -9.48 21.61
CA PRO A 11 12.26 -10.26 20.70
C PRO A 11 11.41 -11.01 19.66
N ALA A 12 11.98 -11.25 18.47
CA ALA A 12 11.25 -11.91 17.38
C ALA A 12 10.92 -13.37 17.69
N GLU A 13 11.70 -13.97 18.60
CA GLU A 13 11.65 -15.36 19.06
C GLU A 13 10.70 -15.54 20.25
N GLU A 14 9.98 -14.48 20.66
CA GLU A 14 8.98 -14.58 21.73
C GLU A 14 7.91 -15.60 21.33
N ALA A 15 7.72 -16.62 22.18
CA ALA A 15 6.98 -17.83 21.82
C ALA A 15 5.51 -17.53 21.50
N MET A 16 4.83 -16.72 22.32
CA MET A 16 3.41 -16.43 22.14
C MET A 16 3.13 -15.65 20.85
N LEU A 17 4.01 -14.71 20.51
CA LEU A 17 3.94 -13.94 19.25
C LEU A 17 4.32 -14.79 18.04
N THR A 18 5.26 -15.73 18.20
CA THR A 18 5.64 -16.69 17.15
C THR A 18 4.48 -17.64 16.83
N ASP A 19 3.82 -18.18 17.85
CA ASP A 19 2.65 -19.05 17.67
C ASP A 19 1.49 -18.28 17.03
N PHE A 20 1.24 -17.05 17.49
CA PHE A 20 0.23 -16.19 16.87
C PHE A 20 0.57 -15.84 15.41
N LYS A 21 1.85 -15.65 15.08
CA LYS A 21 2.30 -15.48 13.69
C LYS A 21 1.98 -16.71 12.85
N GLY A 22 2.23 -17.91 13.39
CA GLY A 22 1.85 -19.17 12.75
C GLY A 22 0.36 -19.23 12.45
N TYR A 23 -0.49 -18.87 13.42
CA TYR A 23 -1.94 -18.80 13.23
C TYR A 23 -2.37 -17.79 12.16
N LEU A 24 -1.76 -16.60 12.13
CA LEU A 24 -2.05 -15.58 11.12
C LEU A 24 -1.73 -16.05 9.70
N ILE A 25 -0.64 -16.78 9.52
CA ILE A 25 -0.18 -17.27 8.21
C ILE A 25 -0.99 -18.49 7.80
N ASN A 26 -1.03 -19.52 8.66
CA ASN A 26 -1.50 -20.85 8.28
C ASN A 26 -3.03 -20.97 8.35
N THR A 27 -3.68 -20.23 9.27
CA THR A 27 -5.12 -20.34 9.49
C THR A 27 -5.89 -19.17 8.89
N LEU A 28 -5.43 -17.94 9.11
CA LEU A 28 -6.12 -16.74 8.64
C LEU A 28 -5.60 -16.20 7.30
N GLN A 29 -4.52 -16.76 6.75
CA GLN A 29 -3.90 -16.35 5.48
C GLN A 29 -3.68 -14.83 5.36
N VAL A 30 -3.30 -14.19 6.47
CA VAL A 30 -3.15 -12.73 6.54
C VAL A 30 -1.88 -12.31 5.81
N THR A 31 -2.02 -11.73 4.63
CA THR A 31 -0.88 -11.29 3.79
C THR A 31 0.04 -10.26 4.46
N ASN A 32 -0.51 -9.39 5.30
CA ASN A 32 0.25 -8.39 6.07
C ASN A 32 0.40 -8.79 7.55
N TYR A 33 0.70 -10.08 7.80
CA TYR A 33 0.85 -10.62 9.16
C TYR A 33 1.91 -9.86 9.96
N GLN A 34 3.00 -9.40 9.32
CA GLN A 34 4.10 -8.77 10.04
C GLN A 34 3.69 -7.45 10.69
N GLN A 35 2.85 -6.65 10.04
CA GLN A 35 2.29 -5.43 10.65
C GLN A 35 1.36 -5.76 11.82
N VAL A 36 0.64 -6.89 11.76
CA VAL A 36 -0.19 -7.36 12.87
C VAL A 36 0.65 -7.70 14.08
N ILE A 37 1.68 -8.54 13.90
CA ILE A 37 2.63 -8.93 14.96
C ILE A 37 3.34 -7.71 15.53
N ASP A 38 3.86 -6.83 14.67
CA ASP A 38 4.56 -5.62 15.08
C ASP A 38 3.68 -4.71 15.95
N ASN A 39 2.42 -4.54 15.59
CA ASN A 39 1.49 -3.69 16.35
C ASN A 39 1.20 -4.30 17.72
N VAL A 40 0.93 -5.61 17.77
CA VAL A 40 0.69 -6.33 19.03
C VAL A 40 1.93 -6.27 19.92
N SER A 41 3.09 -6.57 19.36
CA SER A 41 4.36 -6.55 20.07
C SER A 41 4.69 -5.18 20.65
N ARG A 42 4.43 -4.08 19.94
CA ARG A 42 4.68 -2.72 20.45
C ARG A 42 3.73 -2.37 21.59
N THR A 43 2.46 -2.74 21.47
CA THR A 43 1.48 -2.52 22.55
C THR A 43 1.85 -3.30 23.80
N LEU A 44 2.14 -4.60 23.66
CA LEU A 44 2.55 -5.43 24.78
C LEU A 44 3.84 -4.93 25.41
N ARG A 45 4.85 -4.54 24.60
CA ARG A 45 6.12 -4.04 25.12
C ARG A 45 5.94 -2.76 25.94
N TYR A 46 5.01 -1.89 25.54
CA TYR A 46 4.68 -0.72 26.33
C TYR A 46 4.04 -1.08 27.68
N ILE A 47 3.12 -2.05 27.68
CA ILE A 47 2.40 -2.52 28.87
C ILE A 47 3.33 -3.34 29.81
N GLN A 48 4.34 -3.99 29.24
CA GLN A 48 5.30 -4.88 29.89
C GLN A 48 6.71 -4.44 29.50
N PRO A 49 7.23 -3.34 30.08
CA PRO A 49 8.48 -2.74 29.65
C PRO A 49 9.69 -3.63 29.92
N SER A 50 9.62 -4.48 30.95
CA SER A 50 10.71 -5.37 31.38
C SER A 50 10.42 -6.83 31.03
N GLY A 51 11.48 -7.62 30.90
CA GLY A 51 11.42 -9.06 30.60
C GLY A 51 11.36 -9.38 29.10
N ASP A 52 11.67 -10.62 28.77
CA ASP A 52 11.81 -11.07 27.37
C ASP A 52 10.61 -11.90 26.87
N LYS A 53 9.67 -12.22 27.76
CA LYS A 53 8.50 -13.07 27.47
C LYS A 53 7.19 -12.35 27.74
N VAL A 54 6.19 -12.58 26.90
CA VAL A 54 4.85 -12.05 27.12
C VAL A 54 4.18 -12.85 28.23
N THR A 55 3.74 -12.16 29.29
CA THR A 55 2.98 -12.76 30.38
C THR A 55 1.50 -12.33 30.31
N LEU A 56 0.56 -13.14 30.78
CA LEU A 56 -0.88 -12.88 30.59
C LEU A 56 -1.46 -11.80 31.53
N ASP A 57 -0.65 -11.24 32.44
CA ASP A 57 -1.08 -10.15 33.34
C ASP A 57 -1.46 -8.87 32.58
N PHE A 58 -1.03 -8.70 31.32
CA PHE A 58 -1.45 -7.57 30.49
C PHE A 58 -2.98 -7.47 30.34
N LEU A 59 -3.70 -8.60 30.45
CA LEU A 59 -5.16 -8.63 30.39
C LEU A 59 -5.83 -7.80 31.49
N LEU A 60 -5.10 -7.48 32.57
CA LEU A 60 -5.57 -6.67 33.69
C LEU A 60 -5.05 -5.21 33.63
N LYS A 61 -4.15 -4.90 32.69
CA LYS A 61 -3.46 -3.60 32.57
C LYS A 61 -4.21 -2.60 31.69
N SER A 62 -5.46 -2.33 32.08
CA SER A 62 -6.37 -1.44 31.37
C SER A 62 -5.87 0.01 31.30
N THR A 63 -5.16 0.48 32.33
CA THR A 63 -4.63 1.84 32.43
C THR A 63 -3.47 2.05 31.46
N GLU A 64 -2.51 1.12 31.44
CA GLU A 64 -1.33 1.12 30.58
C GLU A 64 -1.74 0.99 29.11
N THR A 65 -2.78 0.20 28.83
CA THR A 65 -3.36 0.10 27.48
C THR A 65 -3.93 1.43 27.02
N LYS A 66 -4.69 2.12 27.88
CA LYS A 66 -5.24 3.44 27.57
C LYS A 66 -4.13 4.48 27.40
N ASP A 67 -3.11 4.42 28.23
CA ASP A 67 -1.94 5.29 28.18
C ASP A 67 -1.17 5.11 26.86
N PHE A 68 -0.88 3.87 26.45
CA PHE A 68 -0.27 3.57 25.15
C PHE A 68 -1.00 4.23 23.97
N LEU A 69 -2.33 4.08 23.91
CA LEU A 69 -3.13 4.69 22.83
C LEU A 69 -3.14 6.22 22.90
N THR A 70 -3.02 6.79 24.10
CA THR A 70 -2.93 8.23 24.35
C THR A 70 -1.58 8.75 23.87
N GLN A 71 -0.49 8.03 24.17
CA GLN A 71 0.85 8.35 23.70
C GLN A 71 1.00 8.22 22.18
N LEU A 72 0.33 7.26 21.54
CA LEU A 72 0.24 7.22 20.07
C LEU A 72 -0.37 8.50 19.52
N ARG A 73 -1.44 9.02 20.14
CA ARG A 73 -2.05 10.29 19.74
C ARG A 73 -1.11 11.47 19.97
N HIS A 74 -0.41 11.53 21.10
CA HIS A 74 0.59 12.59 21.37
C HIS A 74 1.81 12.52 20.43
N ALA A 75 2.06 11.35 19.84
CA ALA A 75 3.06 11.17 18.79
C ALA A 75 2.53 11.47 17.38
N ASP A 76 1.41 12.20 17.26
CA ASP A 76 0.73 12.58 16.01
C ASP A 76 0.34 11.39 15.11
N MET A 77 0.12 10.20 15.69
CA MET A 77 -0.41 9.09 14.90
C MET A 77 -1.85 9.33 14.48
N GLY A 78 -2.10 9.14 13.19
CA GLY A 78 -3.44 9.28 12.61
C GLY A 78 -4.46 8.30 13.24
N PRO A 79 -5.74 8.70 13.36
CA PRO A 79 -6.78 7.85 13.94
C PRO A 79 -6.90 6.45 13.31
N ALA A 80 -6.71 6.34 11.99
CA ALA A 80 -6.70 5.05 11.29
C ALA A 80 -5.60 4.10 11.78
N THR A 81 -4.40 4.64 12.05
CA THR A 81 -3.28 3.85 12.58
C THR A 81 -3.56 3.37 14.00
N ILE A 82 -4.09 4.25 14.86
CA ILE A 82 -4.48 3.88 16.24
C ILE A 82 -5.58 2.80 16.22
N LEU A 83 -6.57 2.90 15.31
CA LEU A 83 -7.58 1.86 15.12
C LEU A 83 -6.96 0.51 14.72
N ASN A 84 -5.89 0.51 13.92
CA ASN A 84 -5.19 -0.72 13.55
C ASN A 84 -4.48 -1.37 14.74
N TYR A 85 -3.87 -0.60 15.64
CA TYR A 85 -3.32 -1.14 16.89
C TYR A 85 -4.41 -1.84 17.73
N ILE A 86 -5.55 -1.15 17.94
CA ILE A 86 -6.68 -1.71 18.69
C ILE A 86 -7.21 -2.99 18.04
N LYS A 87 -7.43 -2.97 16.71
CA LYS A 87 -7.92 -4.12 15.94
C LYS A 87 -6.97 -5.32 16.07
N ASN A 88 -5.67 -5.10 15.96
CA ASN A 88 -4.68 -6.17 16.02
C ASN A 88 -4.59 -6.76 17.44
N MET A 89 -4.68 -5.93 18.48
CA MET A 89 -4.75 -6.41 19.86
C MET A 89 -6.01 -7.21 20.15
N ILE A 90 -7.19 -6.78 19.66
CA ILE A 90 -8.43 -7.57 19.79
C ILE A 90 -8.24 -8.95 19.14
N ARG A 91 -7.69 -9.00 17.92
CA ARG A 91 -7.43 -10.25 17.22
C ARG A 91 -6.48 -11.17 17.99
N PHE A 92 -5.42 -10.61 18.57
CA PHE A 92 -4.49 -11.37 19.39
C PHE A 92 -5.17 -11.97 20.63
N VAL A 93 -5.96 -11.18 21.36
CA VAL A 93 -6.66 -11.68 22.56
C VAL A 93 -7.76 -12.69 22.19
N GLN A 94 -8.40 -12.55 21.03
CA GLN A 94 -9.30 -13.58 20.49
C GLN A 94 -8.58 -14.89 20.18
N TYR A 95 -7.37 -14.82 19.62
CA TYR A 95 -6.52 -15.99 19.42
C TYR A 95 -6.19 -16.66 20.75
N LEU A 96 -5.71 -15.90 21.75
CA LEU A 96 -5.43 -16.44 23.09
C LEU A 96 -6.66 -17.11 23.71
N LYS A 97 -7.83 -16.46 23.62
CA LYS A 97 -9.11 -16.98 24.12
C LYS A 97 -9.55 -18.29 23.45
N THR A 98 -9.10 -18.57 22.22
CA THR A 98 -9.55 -19.74 21.45
C THR A 98 -8.52 -20.87 21.40
N HIS A 99 -7.23 -20.54 21.49
CA HIS A 99 -6.13 -21.49 21.26
C HIS A 99 -5.34 -21.81 22.53
N LEU A 100 -5.43 -21.00 23.58
CA LEU A 100 -4.85 -21.35 24.89
C LEU A 100 -5.92 -22.03 25.74
N ASN A 101 -5.75 -23.34 25.98
CA ASN A 101 -6.57 -24.08 26.93
C ASN A 101 -5.98 -23.95 28.34
N LEU A 102 -6.25 -22.83 29.00
CA LEU A 102 -5.73 -22.52 30.34
C LEU A 102 -6.77 -22.64 31.44
N VAL A 103 -7.96 -23.19 31.18
CA VAL A 103 -9.06 -23.26 32.15
C VAL A 103 -8.66 -23.98 33.44
N ALA A 104 -7.86 -25.04 33.30
CA ALA A 104 -7.37 -25.80 34.45
C ALA A 104 -6.39 -25.00 35.33
N ALA A 105 -5.63 -24.06 34.75
CA ALA A 105 -4.63 -23.26 35.45
C ALA A 105 -5.16 -21.88 35.89
N ASP A 106 -6.11 -21.31 35.15
CA ASP A 106 -6.76 -20.03 35.41
C ASP A 106 -8.25 -20.12 35.00
N PRO A 107 -9.15 -20.45 35.94
CA PRO A 107 -10.59 -20.57 35.67
C PRO A 107 -11.22 -19.28 35.13
N ASP A 108 -10.60 -18.13 35.41
CA ASP A 108 -11.07 -16.81 35.00
C ASP A 108 -10.50 -16.34 33.66
N PHE A 109 -9.62 -17.13 33.03
CA PHE A 109 -8.89 -16.73 31.82
C PHE A 109 -9.81 -16.19 30.72
N TYR A 110 -10.88 -16.92 30.37
CA TYR A 110 -11.80 -16.49 29.32
C TYR A 110 -12.55 -15.20 29.68
N ARG A 111 -12.88 -15.01 30.95
CA ARG A 111 -13.52 -13.80 31.46
C ARG A 111 -12.56 -12.61 31.36
N LYS A 112 -11.29 -12.80 31.71
CA LYS A 112 -10.22 -11.79 31.57
C LYS A 112 -10.02 -11.39 30.11
N CYS A 113 -9.95 -12.36 29.19
CA CYS A 113 -9.86 -12.08 27.76
C CYS A 113 -11.06 -11.27 27.25
N GLN A 114 -12.28 -11.66 27.64
CA GLN A 114 -13.49 -10.96 27.21
C GLN A 114 -13.53 -9.52 27.74
N ALA A 115 -13.23 -9.33 29.03
CA ALA A 115 -13.19 -8.02 29.66
C ALA A 115 -12.19 -7.08 28.97
N TYR A 116 -11.01 -7.60 28.60
CA TYR A 116 -10.00 -6.82 27.88
C TYR A 116 -10.43 -6.46 26.44
N ILE A 117 -11.10 -7.36 25.73
CA ILE A 117 -11.69 -7.07 24.41
C ILE A 117 -12.76 -5.97 24.51
N ASP A 118 -13.61 -6.03 25.54
CA ASP A 118 -14.66 -5.04 25.76
C ASP A 118 -14.06 -3.66 26.08
N HIS A 119 -12.98 -3.62 26.87
CA HIS A 119 -12.20 -2.40 27.14
C HIS A 119 -11.59 -1.81 25.86
N LEU A 120 -10.93 -2.62 25.04
CA LEU A 120 -10.41 -2.18 23.74
C LEU A 120 -11.51 -1.65 22.82
N THR A 121 -12.67 -2.31 22.82
CA THR A 121 -13.84 -1.89 22.03
C THR A 121 -14.41 -0.56 22.53
N PHE A 122 -14.42 -0.33 23.84
CA PHE A 122 -14.77 0.95 24.44
C PHE A 122 -13.80 2.06 24.00
N LEU A 123 -12.49 1.83 24.11
CA LEU A 123 -11.45 2.78 23.68
C LEU A 123 -11.47 3.07 22.17
N ARG A 124 -11.91 2.11 21.36
CA ARG A 124 -12.07 2.25 19.90
C ARG A 124 -13.09 3.34 19.51
N LYS A 125 -14.18 3.49 20.27
CA LYS A 125 -15.31 4.38 19.94
C LYS A 125 -14.89 5.84 19.67
N PRO A 126 -14.18 6.54 20.58
CA PRO A 126 -13.76 7.92 20.34
C PRO A 126 -12.78 8.04 19.17
N VAL A 127 -11.86 7.09 19.00
CA VAL A 127 -10.90 7.10 17.88
C VAL A 127 -11.62 6.92 16.55
N SER A 128 -12.63 6.06 16.49
CA SER A 128 -13.48 5.88 15.30
C SER A 128 -14.21 7.16 14.92
N LYS A 129 -14.76 7.90 15.89
CA LYS A 129 -15.39 9.21 15.63
C LYS A 129 -14.39 10.21 15.06
N SER A 130 -13.17 10.28 15.60
CA SER A 130 -12.10 11.12 15.06
C SER A 130 -11.73 10.73 13.63
N ASN A 131 -11.62 9.42 13.33
CA ASN A 131 -11.33 8.94 11.98
C ASN A 131 -12.42 9.33 10.97
N SER A 132 -13.69 9.23 11.37
CA SER A 132 -14.81 9.67 10.55
C SER A 132 -14.77 11.17 10.26
N LYS A 133 -14.41 12.00 11.26
CA LYS A 133 -14.24 13.45 11.05
C LYS A 133 -13.13 13.77 10.04
N VAL A 134 -11.98 13.10 10.15
CA VAL A 134 -10.87 13.26 9.18
C VAL A 134 -11.32 12.85 7.78
N THR A 135 -12.00 11.71 7.65
CA THR A 135 -12.51 11.23 6.36
C THR A 135 -13.54 12.19 5.77
N CYS A 136 -14.43 12.74 6.60
CA CYS A 136 -15.43 13.73 6.19
C CYS A 136 -14.76 15.03 5.72
N LYS A 137 -13.78 15.53 6.47
CA LYS A 137 -13.00 16.72 6.08
C LYS A 137 -12.30 16.52 4.73
N ILE A 138 -11.63 15.38 4.53
CA ILE A 138 -10.98 15.07 3.25
C ILE A 138 -12.00 15.10 2.09
N ARG A 139 -13.20 14.54 2.28
CA ARG A 139 -14.27 14.59 1.28
C ARG A 139 -14.78 16.01 1.03
N TYR A 140 -14.92 16.79 2.09
CA TYR A 140 -15.34 18.19 2.00
C TYR A 140 -14.30 19.05 1.29
N ASP A 141 -13.03 18.95 1.67
CA ASP A 141 -11.93 19.68 1.05
C ASP A 141 -11.89 19.38 -0.46
N TRP A 142 -12.07 18.12 -0.86
CA TRP A 142 -12.22 17.75 -2.28
C TRP A 142 -13.45 18.32 -2.96
N PHE A 143 -14.59 18.38 -2.27
CA PHE A 143 -15.80 19.00 -2.80
C PHE A 143 -15.58 20.50 -3.07
N ILE A 144 -14.86 21.19 -2.18
CA ILE A 144 -14.54 22.61 -2.31
C ILE A 144 -13.46 22.86 -3.39
N GLU A 145 -12.43 22.02 -3.48
CA GLU A 145 -11.37 22.15 -4.50
C GLU A 145 -11.88 21.94 -5.94
N GLY A 146 -13.08 21.40 -6.11
CA GLY A 146 -13.66 21.05 -7.40
C GLY A 146 -13.15 19.71 -7.90
N GLU A 147 -14.00 18.99 -8.63
CA GLU A 147 -13.61 17.71 -9.23
C GLU A 147 -12.62 17.96 -10.37
N LYS A 148 -11.43 17.37 -10.25
CA LYS A 148 -10.43 17.42 -11.33
C LYS A 148 -10.92 16.59 -12.49
N SER A 149 -10.86 17.17 -13.69
CA SER A 149 -11.13 16.44 -14.92
C SER A 149 -10.13 15.31 -15.14
N LEU A 150 -10.52 14.28 -15.89
CA LEU A 150 -9.59 13.20 -16.28
C LEU A 150 -8.37 13.77 -17.02
N ARG A 151 -8.59 14.85 -17.79
CA ARG A 151 -7.54 15.59 -18.46
C ARG A 151 -6.53 16.12 -17.43
N GLU A 152 -6.95 16.78 -16.37
CA GLU A 152 -6.05 17.28 -15.31
C GLU A 152 -5.34 16.14 -14.57
N CYS A 153 -6.05 15.05 -14.28
CA CYS A 153 -5.47 13.85 -13.66
C CYS A 153 -4.32 13.25 -14.50
N GLN A 154 -4.38 13.37 -15.83
CA GLN A 154 -3.37 12.86 -16.76
C GLN A 154 -2.35 13.93 -17.22
N ALA A 155 -2.35 15.12 -16.62
CA ALA A 155 -1.48 16.23 -17.05
C ALA A 155 0.02 15.87 -17.00
N VAL A 156 0.44 15.14 -15.96
CA VAL A 156 1.81 14.62 -15.81
C VAL A 156 2.23 13.78 -17.02
N LEU A 157 1.36 12.88 -17.49
CA LEU A 157 1.66 12.03 -18.64
C LEU A 157 1.87 12.82 -19.93
N ARG A 158 1.02 13.83 -20.16
CA ARG A 158 1.12 14.68 -21.35
C ARG A 158 2.37 15.55 -21.32
N LYS A 159 2.73 16.09 -20.16
CA LYS A 159 3.90 16.96 -20.02
C LYS A 159 5.20 16.18 -20.21
N ALA A 160 5.32 14.99 -19.61
CA ALA A 160 6.50 14.13 -19.76
C ALA A 160 6.63 13.49 -21.15
N LYS A 161 5.55 13.38 -21.92
CA LYS A 161 5.53 12.60 -23.18
C LYS A 161 6.66 12.97 -24.15
N LYS A 162 6.93 14.25 -24.37
CA LYS A 162 7.96 14.70 -25.32
C LYS A 162 9.35 14.24 -24.88
N ASP A 163 9.67 14.44 -23.60
CA ASP A 163 10.99 14.11 -23.05
C ASP A 163 11.20 12.59 -23.06
N MET A 164 10.15 11.83 -22.73
CA MET A 164 10.21 10.36 -22.75
C MET A 164 10.29 9.78 -24.16
N LEU A 165 9.65 10.42 -25.16
CA LEU A 165 9.82 10.05 -26.56
C LEU A 165 11.26 10.31 -27.04
N SER A 166 11.90 11.38 -26.59
CA SER A 166 13.30 11.66 -26.89
C SER A 166 14.22 10.57 -26.33
N VAL A 167 14.02 10.20 -25.05
CA VAL A 167 14.76 9.09 -24.41
C VAL A 167 14.53 7.78 -25.15
N TYR A 168 13.27 7.47 -25.51
CA TYR A 168 12.92 6.28 -26.29
C TYR A 168 13.60 6.24 -27.67
N GLY A 169 13.61 7.36 -28.40
CA GLY A 169 14.29 7.48 -29.70
C GLY A 169 15.79 7.20 -29.59
N ARG A 170 16.45 7.79 -28.59
CA ARG A 170 17.88 7.52 -28.35
C ARG A 170 18.15 6.06 -28.00
N MET A 171 17.28 5.41 -27.22
CA MET A 171 17.42 3.96 -26.96
C MET A 171 17.29 3.12 -28.24
N LEU A 172 16.39 3.49 -29.16
CA LEU A 172 16.23 2.80 -30.45
C LEU A 172 17.45 2.96 -31.37
N GLU A 173 18.07 4.13 -31.35
CA GLU A 173 19.23 4.47 -32.18
C GLU A 173 20.55 3.89 -31.59
N GLY A 174 20.49 3.33 -30.37
CA GLY A 174 21.67 2.82 -29.66
C GLY A 174 22.52 3.93 -29.01
N ASP A 175 21.96 5.14 -28.90
CA ASP A 175 22.61 6.29 -28.29
C ASP A 175 22.70 6.16 -26.76
N HIS A 176 23.65 6.89 -26.18
CA HIS A 176 23.81 6.93 -24.73
C HIS A 176 22.58 7.56 -24.04
N VAL A 177 22.04 6.84 -23.05
CA VAL A 177 21.01 7.34 -22.14
C VAL A 177 21.53 7.24 -20.71
N ALA A 178 21.50 8.37 -19.99
CA ALA A 178 22.04 8.44 -18.64
C ALA A 178 21.18 7.64 -17.64
N SER A 179 21.80 7.17 -16.55
CA SER A 179 21.12 6.38 -15.51
C SER A 179 19.94 7.13 -14.85
N GLU A 180 20.06 8.45 -14.70
CA GLU A 180 18.98 9.30 -14.20
C GLU A 180 17.79 9.32 -15.18
N GLU A 181 18.05 9.48 -16.48
CA GLU A 181 17.02 9.46 -17.51
C GLU A 181 16.30 8.12 -17.59
N LYS A 182 17.04 7.00 -17.47
CA LYS A 182 16.47 5.65 -17.36
C LYS A 182 15.58 5.50 -16.13
N THR A 183 15.96 6.11 -15.01
CA THR A 183 15.18 6.12 -13.78
C THR A 183 13.88 6.91 -13.94
N ILE A 184 13.93 8.10 -14.54
CA ILE A 184 12.73 8.91 -14.85
C ILE A 184 11.83 8.19 -15.86
N PHE A 185 12.43 7.52 -16.86
CA PHE A 185 11.69 6.71 -17.85
C PHE A 185 10.92 5.56 -17.18
N ARG A 186 11.52 4.87 -16.20
CA ARG A 186 10.81 3.88 -15.38
C ARG A 186 9.62 4.52 -14.65
N TYR A 187 9.82 5.66 -13.98
CA TYR A 187 8.73 6.36 -13.28
C TYR A 187 7.60 6.75 -14.23
N TYR A 188 7.93 7.12 -15.47
CA TYR A 188 6.92 7.38 -16.51
C TYR A 188 6.14 6.13 -16.92
N CYS A 189 6.79 4.98 -17.03
CA CYS A 189 6.12 3.70 -17.31
C CYS A 189 5.16 3.31 -16.18
N GLU A 190 5.57 3.49 -14.92
CA GLU A 190 4.69 3.31 -13.76
C GLU A 190 3.50 4.29 -13.80
N ALA A 191 3.75 5.56 -14.12
CA ALA A 191 2.72 6.59 -14.25
C ALA A 191 1.72 6.28 -15.37
N ILE A 192 2.14 5.68 -16.49
CA ILE A 192 1.24 5.22 -17.56
C ILE A 192 0.23 4.24 -16.99
N LEU A 193 0.67 3.25 -16.20
CA LEU A 193 -0.21 2.25 -15.62
C LEU A 193 -1.16 2.87 -14.57
N ILE A 194 -0.68 3.78 -13.73
CA ILE A 194 -1.48 4.40 -12.67
C ILE A 194 -2.47 5.43 -13.23
N LEU A 195 -2.00 6.40 -14.02
CA LEU A 195 -2.80 7.54 -14.47
C LEU A 195 -3.47 7.28 -15.82
N GLY A 196 -2.86 6.44 -16.66
CA GLY A 196 -3.38 6.10 -17.99
C GLY A 196 -4.28 4.87 -17.99
N HIS A 197 -4.01 3.89 -17.12
CA HIS A 197 -4.76 2.63 -17.03
C HIS A 197 -5.43 2.42 -15.66
N PHE A 198 -5.38 3.42 -14.79
CA PHE A 198 -6.12 3.47 -13.54
C PHE A 198 -5.78 2.33 -12.57
N LEU A 199 -4.61 1.69 -12.75
CA LEU A 199 -4.15 0.63 -11.87
C LEU A 199 -3.82 1.20 -10.48
N ARG A 200 -4.12 0.41 -9.45
CA ARG A 200 -3.69 0.74 -8.09
C ARG A 200 -2.15 0.62 -8.01
N PRO A 201 -1.46 1.47 -7.24
CA PRO A 201 -0.02 1.38 -7.08
C PRO A 201 0.47 -0.02 -6.68
N GLY A 202 -0.24 -0.69 -5.77
CA GLY A 202 0.08 -2.07 -5.38
C GLY A 202 -0.02 -3.09 -6.52
N ALA A 203 -0.91 -2.89 -7.50
CA ALA A 203 -0.99 -3.75 -8.68
C ALA A 203 0.21 -3.52 -9.61
N VAL A 204 0.68 -2.27 -9.74
CA VAL A 204 1.89 -1.92 -10.50
C VAL A 204 3.14 -2.50 -9.83
N GLU A 205 3.25 -2.37 -8.50
CA GLU A 205 4.33 -2.95 -7.69
C GLU A 205 4.33 -4.49 -7.74
N GLY A 206 3.15 -5.10 -7.87
CA GLY A 206 2.94 -6.54 -7.93
C GLY A 206 3.07 -7.15 -9.33
N LEU A 207 3.03 -6.35 -10.40
CA LEU A 207 3.04 -6.84 -11.78
C LEU A 207 4.28 -7.68 -12.06
N THR A 208 4.08 -8.91 -12.53
CA THR A 208 5.14 -9.88 -12.77
C THR A 208 5.61 -9.89 -14.22
N ILE A 209 6.80 -10.47 -14.46
CA ILE A 209 7.29 -10.70 -15.83
C ILE A 209 6.37 -11.67 -16.56
N SER A 210 5.91 -12.74 -15.90
CA SER A 210 5.02 -13.74 -16.49
C SER A 210 3.70 -13.10 -16.96
N GLU A 211 3.07 -12.29 -16.10
CA GLU A 211 1.87 -11.52 -16.49
C GLU A 211 2.17 -10.53 -17.62
N TRP A 212 3.37 -9.94 -17.65
CA TRP A 212 3.78 -9.09 -18.76
C TRP A 212 3.92 -9.89 -20.05
N ASP A 213 4.66 -10.99 -20.07
CA ASP A 213 4.92 -11.79 -21.27
C ASP A 213 3.64 -12.45 -21.83
N GLU A 214 2.75 -12.92 -20.95
CA GLU A 214 1.46 -13.51 -21.31
C GLU A 214 0.44 -12.50 -21.87
N ARG A 215 0.72 -11.18 -21.78
CA ARG A 215 -0.18 -10.11 -22.27
C ARG A 215 -0.60 -10.27 -23.73
N LYS A 216 0.19 -10.99 -24.53
CA LYS A 216 -0.02 -11.22 -25.97
C LYS A 216 -0.92 -12.43 -26.29
N ASN A 217 -1.16 -13.33 -25.33
CA ASN A 217 -1.81 -14.64 -25.59
C ASN A 217 -3.33 -14.66 -25.32
N SER A 218 -3.94 -13.54 -24.92
CA SER A 218 -5.37 -13.48 -24.53
C SER A 218 -6.28 -12.95 -25.65
N GLY A 219 -6.40 -13.69 -26.77
CA GLY A 219 -7.51 -13.52 -27.73
C GLY A 219 -7.76 -12.10 -28.26
N GLY A 220 -6.70 -11.30 -28.46
CA GLY A 220 -6.80 -9.92 -28.94
C GLY A 220 -7.17 -8.86 -27.89
N LYS A 221 -7.30 -9.23 -26.61
CA LYS A 221 -7.51 -8.29 -25.49
C LYS A 221 -6.31 -8.35 -24.53
N VAL A 222 -5.48 -7.32 -24.57
CA VAL A 222 -4.32 -7.17 -23.67
C VAL A 222 -4.82 -6.91 -22.25
N CYS A 223 -4.42 -7.76 -21.27
CA CYS A 223 -4.74 -7.63 -19.83
C CYS A 223 -4.27 -6.31 -19.19
N VAL A 224 -3.53 -5.51 -19.93
CA VAL A 224 -3.36 -4.09 -19.69
C VAL A 224 -3.73 -3.44 -21.02
N ALA A 225 -4.93 -2.86 -21.15
CA ALA A 225 -5.38 -2.25 -22.40
C ALA A 225 -4.63 -0.93 -22.64
N VAL A 226 -3.33 -1.05 -22.87
CA VAL A 226 -2.39 0.01 -23.16
C VAL A 226 -2.45 0.26 -24.66
N SER A 227 -2.78 1.49 -25.06
CA SER A 227 -2.71 1.90 -26.46
C SER A 227 -1.32 1.60 -27.02
N GLU A 228 -1.19 1.14 -28.28
CA GLU A 228 0.08 0.65 -28.87
C GLU A 228 1.32 1.49 -28.53
N HIS A 229 1.21 2.83 -28.63
CA HIS A 229 2.32 3.75 -28.33
C HIS A 229 2.78 3.77 -26.86
N LYS A 230 1.87 3.47 -25.92
CA LYS A 230 2.20 3.35 -24.48
C LYS A 230 2.75 1.95 -24.18
N THR A 231 2.30 0.92 -24.90
CA THR A 231 2.84 -0.46 -24.78
C THR A 231 4.29 -0.50 -25.23
N ALA A 232 4.62 0.22 -26.31
CA ALA A 232 6.00 0.39 -26.79
C ALA A 232 6.94 1.00 -25.74
N MET A 233 6.46 1.95 -24.92
CA MET A 233 7.26 2.55 -23.84
C MET A 233 7.55 1.54 -22.72
N LEU A 234 6.57 0.73 -22.34
CA LEU A 234 6.78 -0.32 -21.35
C LEU A 234 7.66 -1.45 -21.91
N ASP A 235 7.53 -1.78 -23.20
CA ASP A 235 8.41 -2.73 -23.89
C ASP A 235 9.86 -2.23 -23.93
N ALA A 236 10.07 -0.94 -24.16
CA ALA A 236 11.39 -0.32 -24.10
C ALA A 236 12.03 -0.44 -22.72
N TYR A 237 11.25 -0.16 -21.66
CA TYR A 237 11.70 -0.36 -20.30
C TYR A 237 12.08 -1.83 -20.06
N TYR A 238 11.21 -2.76 -20.44
CA TYR A 238 11.42 -4.20 -20.27
C TYR A 238 12.65 -4.72 -21.02
N THR A 239 12.88 -4.23 -22.23
CA THR A 239 13.91 -4.73 -23.15
C THR A 239 15.27 -4.10 -22.91
N TRP A 240 15.34 -2.79 -22.64
CA TRP A 240 16.61 -2.05 -22.61
C TRP A 240 17.02 -1.61 -21.21
N ILE A 241 16.09 -1.15 -20.37
CA ILE A 241 16.44 -0.57 -19.05
C ILE A 241 16.45 -1.65 -17.96
N ARG A 242 15.43 -2.51 -17.95
CA ARG A 242 15.25 -3.53 -16.92
C ARG A 242 16.46 -4.46 -16.82
N PRO A 243 17.04 -5.00 -17.93
CA PRO A 243 18.16 -5.93 -17.84
C PRO A 243 19.39 -5.32 -17.15
N GLU A 244 19.67 -4.03 -17.37
CA GLU A 244 20.77 -3.32 -16.73
C GLU A 244 20.58 -3.15 -15.21
N CYS A 245 19.34 -3.18 -14.74
CA CYS A 245 19.01 -3.07 -13.32
C CYS A 245 19.11 -4.42 -12.59
N ILE A 246 19.13 -5.56 -13.31
CA ILE A 246 19.21 -6.89 -12.69
C ILE A 246 20.63 -7.13 -12.18
N ARG A 247 20.74 -7.54 -10.92
CA ARG A 247 22.01 -7.83 -10.26
C ARG A 247 22.04 -9.29 -9.80
N SER A 248 23.17 -9.96 -10.00
CA SER A 248 23.39 -11.31 -9.49
C SER A 248 23.28 -11.33 -7.97
N GLY A 249 22.61 -12.34 -7.41
CA GLY A 249 22.42 -12.50 -5.97
C GLY A 249 21.36 -11.61 -5.33
N VAL A 250 20.61 -10.81 -6.09
CA VAL A 250 19.51 -9.97 -5.56
C VAL A 250 18.14 -10.55 -5.95
N GLU A 251 17.32 -10.82 -4.93
CA GLU A 251 15.95 -11.29 -5.13
C GLU A 251 15.05 -10.15 -5.63
N HIS A 252 14.60 -10.26 -6.87
CA HIS A 252 13.70 -9.31 -7.51
C HIS A 252 12.25 -9.83 -7.61
N GLY A 253 11.99 -11.06 -7.11
CA GLY A 253 10.64 -11.59 -6.89
C GLY A 253 9.78 -11.70 -8.14
N ASN A 254 10.38 -12.00 -9.30
CA ASN A 254 9.71 -12.04 -10.62
C ASN A 254 8.95 -10.75 -10.98
N ARG A 255 9.31 -9.59 -10.41
CA ARG A 255 8.62 -8.33 -10.67
C ARG A 255 9.04 -7.71 -12.00
N LEU A 256 8.09 -7.10 -12.69
CA LEU A 256 8.33 -6.33 -13.90
C LEU A 256 9.19 -5.10 -13.57
N PHE A 257 8.74 -4.29 -12.60
CA PHE A 257 9.46 -3.10 -12.17
C PHE A 257 10.50 -3.39 -11.09
N VAL A 258 11.76 -3.05 -11.41
CA VAL A 258 12.90 -3.16 -10.51
C VAL A 258 13.60 -1.81 -10.33
N SER A 259 14.12 -1.60 -9.13
CA SER A 259 14.96 -0.44 -8.79
C SER A 259 16.35 -0.57 -9.44
N THR A 260 17.11 0.53 -9.45
CA THR A 260 18.51 0.53 -9.92
C THR A 260 19.45 -0.34 -9.06
N LEU A 261 18.99 -0.75 -7.87
CA LEU A 261 19.69 -1.68 -6.98
C LEU A 261 19.35 -3.15 -7.26
N GLY A 262 18.49 -3.43 -8.24
CA GLY A 262 18.04 -4.78 -8.59
C GLY A 262 16.97 -5.36 -7.69
N THR A 263 16.53 -4.67 -6.64
CA THR A 263 15.38 -5.10 -5.82
C THR A 263 14.06 -4.65 -6.46
N LYS A 264 12.94 -5.29 -6.09
CA LYS A 264 11.60 -4.78 -6.39
C LYS A 264 11.45 -3.30 -6.00
N ILE A 265 10.66 -2.54 -6.76
CA ILE A 265 10.35 -1.14 -6.42
C ILE A 265 9.67 -1.06 -5.05
N ARG A 266 9.92 0.03 -4.31
CA ARG A 266 9.39 0.20 -2.95
C ARG A 266 8.01 0.84 -2.92
N SER A 267 7.76 1.79 -3.81
CA SER A 267 6.48 2.49 -3.86
C SER A 267 6.29 3.22 -5.19
N ALA A 268 5.37 2.71 -6.01
CA ALA A 268 5.01 3.36 -7.28
C ALA A 268 4.33 4.72 -7.07
N THR A 269 3.73 4.93 -5.88
CA THR A 269 3.20 6.25 -5.48
C THR A 269 4.32 7.27 -5.30
N ASN A 270 5.41 6.90 -4.63
CA ASN A 270 6.54 7.81 -4.44
C ASN A 270 7.27 8.08 -5.76
N ASP A 271 7.37 7.09 -6.62
CA ASP A 271 8.00 7.21 -7.93
C ASP A 271 7.17 8.11 -8.86
N LEU A 272 5.83 8.04 -8.82
CA LEU A 272 4.95 9.02 -9.45
C LEU A 272 5.16 10.46 -8.90
N CYS A 273 5.30 10.61 -7.57
CA CYS A 273 5.61 11.90 -6.96
C CYS A 273 6.98 12.43 -7.42
N ARG A 274 7.99 11.56 -7.58
CA ARG A 274 9.32 11.94 -8.08
C ARG A 274 9.29 12.37 -9.53
N LEU A 275 8.49 11.71 -10.37
CA LEU A 275 8.25 12.15 -11.74
C LEU A 275 7.57 13.53 -11.76
N HIS A 276 6.53 13.74 -10.95
CA HIS A 276 5.88 15.05 -10.81
C HIS A 276 6.88 16.12 -10.37
N PHE A 277 7.70 15.83 -9.36
CA PHE A 277 8.74 16.74 -8.86
C PHE A 277 9.75 17.07 -9.97
N HIS A 278 10.28 16.06 -10.65
CA HIS A 278 11.20 16.26 -11.78
C HIS A 278 10.63 17.24 -12.81
N LEU A 279 9.35 17.09 -13.19
CA LEU A 279 8.72 17.96 -14.18
C LEU A 279 8.55 19.41 -13.70
N ILE A 280 8.16 19.64 -12.45
CA ILE A 280 7.90 21.02 -11.95
C ILE A 280 9.18 21.84 -11.73
N PHE A 281 10.34 21.19 -11.61
CA PHE A 281 11.64 21.87 -11.49
C PHE A 281 12.37 22.04 -12.83
N LEU A 282 11.80 21.58 -13.95
CA LEU A 282 12.39 21.84 -15.27
C LEU A 282 12.34 23.35 -15.59
N PRO A 283 13.42 23.94 -16.15
CA PRO A 283 13.51 25.39 -16.44
C PRO A 283 12.39 25.92 -17.34
N HIS A 284 11.79 25.04 -18.15
CA HIS A 284 10.70 25.36 -19.07
C HIS A 284 9.31 24.95 -18.54
N CYS A 285 9.19 24.59 -17.26
CA CYS A 285 7.93 24.21 -16.64
C CYS A 285 7.37 25.34 -15.78
N SER A 286 6.74 26.32 -16.43
CA SER A 286 5.96 27.39 -15.78
C SER A 286 4.58 26.93 -15.27
N TYR A 287 4.23 25.64 -15.44
CA TYR A 287 2.91 25.11 -15.11
C TYR A 287 2.85 24.56 -13.68
N LYS A 288 1.83 24.99 -12.93
CA LYS A 288 1.39 24.34 -11.69
C LYS A 288 0.78 22.97 -12.03
N LEU A 289 1.61 21.94 -12.22
CA LEU A 289 1.10 20.59 -12.41
C LEU A 289 0.44 20.11 -11.11
N PRO A 290 -0.79 19.57 -11.16
CA PRO A 290 -1.43 19.03 -9.97
C PRO A 290 -0.66 17.78 -9.50
N ASN A 291 -0.44 17.68 -8.19
CA ASN A 291 0.01 16.42 -7.59
C ASN A 291 -1.20 15.49 -7.47
N ILE A 292 -1.29 14.51 -8.39
CA ILE A 292 -2.43 13.60 -8.53
C ILE A 292 -2.11 12.27 -7.85
N LYS A 293 -2.98 11.83 -6.96
CA LYS A 293 -2.94 10.49 -6.36
C LYS A 293 -3.73 9.49 -7.22
N SER A 294 -3.32 8.23 -7.21
CA SER A 294 -4.01 7.14 -7.95
C SER A 294 -5.51 7.05 -7.65
N GLN A 295 -5.92 7.28 -6.40
CA GLN A 295 -7.33 7.25 -6.02
C GLN A 295 -8.15 8.40 -6.62
N GLN A 296 -7.52 9.56 -6.90
CA GLN A 296 -8.22 10.70 -7.51
C GLN A 296 -8.58 10.37 -8.96
N VAL A 297 -7.63 9.90 -9.77
CA VAL A 297 -7.91 9.55 -11.17
C VAL A 297 -8.94 8.43 -11.29
N ARG A 298 -8.88 7.41 -10.41
CA ARG A 298 -9.87 6.33 -10.40
C ARG A 298 -11.28 6.84 -10.12
N ARG A 299 -11.44 7.72 -9.13
CA ARG A 299 -12.75 8.29 -8.84
C ARG A 299 -13.28 9.16 -9.94
N THR A 300 -12.44 9.99 -10.56
CA THR A 300 -12.86 10.78 -11.72
C THR A 300 -13.44 9.89 -12.82
N VAL A 301 -12.81 8.72 -13.08
CA VAL A 301 -13.32 7.75 -14.06
C VAL A 301 -14.60 7.07 -13.59
N GLU A 302 -14.69 6.68 -12.31
CA GLU A 302 -15.89 6.09 -11.72
C GLU A 302 -17.08 7.08 -11.76
N THR A 303 -16.87 8.36 -11.45
CA THR A 303 -17.88 9.43 -11.53
C THR A 303 -18.32 9.65 -12.97
N ASP A 304 -17.38 9.80 -13.89
CA ASP A 304 -17.66 10.01 -15.32
C ASP A 304 -18.43 8.82 -15.92
N ALA A 305 -18.01 7.60 -15.59
CA ALA A 305 -18.71 6.38 -16.00
C ALA A 305 -20.13 6.31 -15.41
N ALA A 306 -20.30 6.65 -14.14
CA ALA A 306 -21.61 6.65 -13.48
C ALA A 306 -22.58 7.64 -14.13
N ALA A 307 -22.08 8.80 -14.56
CA ALA A 307 -22.87 9.86 -15.19
C ALA A 307 -23.19 9.59 -16.67
N ASN A 308 -22.26 8.98 -17.41
CA ASN A 308 -22.30 9.00 -18.88
C ASN A 308 -22.46 7.63 -19.56
N LEU A 309 -22.39 6.50 -18.83
CA LEU A 309 -22.40 5.15 -19.42
C LEU A 309 -23.65 4.34 -19.06
N THR A 310 -23.96 3.30 -19.84
CA THR A 310 -24.98 2.30 -19.50
C THR A 310 -24.52 1.36 -18.39
N GLU A 311 -25.42 0.58 -17.78
CA GLU A 311 -25.06 -0.36 -16.71
C GLU A 311 -24.08 -1.45 -17.19
N GLU A 312 -24.21 -1.95 -18.42
CA GLU A 312 -23.27 -2.92 -19.00
C GLU A 312 -21.87 -2.32 -19.20
N GLN A 313 -21.82 -1.05 -19.61
CA GLN A 313 -20.57 -0.31 -19.77
C GLN A 313 -19.95 0.02 -18.41
N LYS A 314 -20.75 0.38 -17.39
CA LYS A 314 -20.28 0.55 -16.01
C LYS A 314 -19.69 -0.74 -15.47
N ALA A 315 -20.33 -1.88 -15.67
CA ALA A 315 -19.81 -3.18 -15.29
C ALA A 315 -18.47 -3.50 -15.98
N SER A 316 -18.36 -3.16 -17.27
CA SER A 316 -17.12 -3.32 -18.04
C SER A 316 -15.98 -2.42 -17.53
N VAL A 317 -16.28 -1.15 -17.21
CA VAL A 317 -15.31 -0.22 -16.60
C VAL A 317 -14.89 -0.69 -15.20
N ALA A 318 -15.85 -1.12 -14.39
CA ALA A 318 -15.58 -1.66 -13.06
C ALA A 318 -14.69 -2.89 -13.15
N HIS A 319 -14.98 -3.83 -14.07
CA HIS A 319 -14.14 -5.00 -14.32
C HIS A 319 -12.72 -4.61 -14.76
N TYR A 320 -12.61 -3.68 -15.71
CA TYR A 320 -11.32 -3.17 -16.19
C TYR A 320 -10.49 -2.52 -15.07
N MET A 321 -11.11 -1.66 -14.27
CA MET A 321 -10.46 -1.00 -13.13
C MET A 321 -10.22 -1.94 -11.95
N ALA A 322 -10.91 -3.09 -11.91
CA ALA A 322 -10.74 -4.14 -10.93
C ALA A 322 -9.65 -5.15 -11.30
N HIS A 323 -9.04 -5.07 -12.51
CA HIS A 323 -7.81 -5.80 -12.85
C HIS A 323 -6.67 -5.37 -11.92
N SER A 324 -6.76 -5.91 -10.73
CA SER A 324 -5.70 -6.12 -9.79
C SER A 324 -5.10 -7.44 -10.27
N THR A 325 -3.79 -7.46 -10.52
CA THR A 325 -3.04 -8.69 -10.83
C THR A 325 -3.48 -9.82 -9.91
N ALA A 326 -3.39 -11.09 -10.33
CA ALA A 326 -3.89 -12.23 -9.54
C ALA A 326 -3.31 -12.25 -8.09
N VAL A 327 -2.18 -11.57 -7.87
CA VAL A 327 -1.54 -11.26 -6.60
C VAL A 327 -2.40 -10.43 -5.63
N ALA A 328 -3.46 -9.77 -6.09
CA ALA A 328 -4.42 -9.00 -5.30
C ALA A 328 -5.73 -9.76 -5.04
N ASN A 329 -5.96 -10.89 -5.73
CA ASN A 329 -7.13 -11.75 -5.53
C ASN A 329 -6.86 -12.88 -4.52
N THR A 330 -5.66 -12.96 -3.94
CA THR A 330 -5.38 -13.80 -2.76
C THR A 330 -5.80 -13.14 -1.44
N THR A 331 -6.83 -12.29 -1.47
CA THR A 331 -7.44 -11.69 -0.28
C THR A 331 -8.95 -11.62 -0.46
N GLU A 332 -9.61 -12.76 -0.25
CA GLU A 332 -10.94 -12.81 0.38
C GLU A 332 -10.90 -13.76 1.58
#